data_AF-A0A1F2QQI8-F1
#
_entry.id   AF-A0A1F2QQI8-F1
#
_cell.length_a   1.000
_cell.length_b   1.000
_cell.length_c   1.000
_cell.angle_alpha   90.00
_cell.angle_beta   90.00
_cell.angle_gamma   90.00
#
_symmetry.space_group_name_H-M   'P 1'
#
loop_
_entity.id
_entity.type
_entity.pdbx_description
1 polymer ?
#
loop_
_entity_poly.entity_id
_entity_poly.type
_entity_poly.pdbx_seq_one_letter_code
_entity_poly.pdbx_strand_id
1 'polypeptide(L)'
;MELTPERKQSIRRRLEPLLAGLDPELKFIEVFLDSSRENLGVVVQKEDQPIILRLDFVRYVSMPEAELRAAVARQLRAKNILPAA
;
A
#
# COMPACT_ATOMS: atom_id res chain seq x y z
N MET A 1 2.72 -2.20 20.32
CA MET A 1 1.35 -2.14 19.78
C MET A 1 1.42 -2.61 18.34
N GLU A 2 0.83 -3.75 18.06
CA GLU A 2 0.65 -4.24 16.69
C GLU A 2 -0.60 -3.61 16.08
N LEU A 3 -0.72 -3.62 14.75
CA LEU A 3 -1.98 -3.26 14.11
C LEU A 3 -3.05 -4.25 14.54
N THR A 4 -4.10 -3.75 15.20
CA THR A 4 -5.26 -4.57 15.54
C THR A 4 -5.89 -5.15 14.26
N PRO A 5 -6.55 -6.32 14.33
CA PRO A 5 -7.22 -6.92 13.18
C PRO A 5 -8.19 -5.94 12.48
N GLU A 6 -8.91 -5.14 13.26
CA GLU A 6 -9.84 -4.12 12.76
C GLU A 6 -9.14 -3.03 11.95
N ARG A 7 -7.97 -2.55 12.43
CA ARG A 7 -7.15 -1.58 11.68
C ARG A 7 -6.61 -2.17 10.40
N LYS A 8 -6.12 -3.42 10.42
CA LYS A 8 -5.68 -4.13 9.20
C LYS A 8 -6.81 -4.23 8.19
N GLN A 9 -8.02 -4.57 8.64
CA GLN A 9 -9.20 -4.66 7.78
C GLN A 9 -9.59 -3.30 7.19
N SER A 10 -9.58 -2.23 7.99
CA SER A 10 -9.85 -0.87 7.52
C SER A 10 -8.85 -0.41 6.45
N ILE A 11 -7.56 -0.63 6.69
CA ILE A 11 -6.49 -0.30 5.74
C ILE A 11 -6.65 -1.08 4.44
N ARG A 12 -6.93 -2.39 4.55
CA ARG A 12 -7.16 -3.27 3.40
C ARG A 12 -8.35 -2.77 2.56
N ARG A 13 -9.50 -2.48 3.19
CA ARG A 13 -10.69 -1.96 2.49
C ARG A 13 -10.41 -0.68 1.70
N ARG A 14 -9.46 0.13 2.16
CA ARG A 14 -9.04 1.35 1.47
C ARG A 14 -8.02 1.11 0.36
N LEU A 15 -7.04 0.24 0.58
CA LEU A 15 -5.94 0.02 -0.36
C LEU A 15 -6.26 -0.97 -1.48
N GLU A 16 -7.05 -2.00 -1.19
CA GLU A 16 -7.42 -3.03 -2.16
C GLU A 16 -8.12 -2.45 -3.42
N PRO A 17 -9.17 -1.60 -3.31
CA PRO A 17 -9.79 -1.00 -4.50
C PRO A 17 -8.85 -0.01 -5.21
N LEU A 18 -7.99 0.68 -4.46
CA LEU A 18 -7.00 1.61 -5.03
C LEU A 18 -5.97 0.87 -5.88
N LEU A 19 -5.46 -0.27 -5.39
CA LEU A 19 -4.51 -1.13 -6.11
C LEU A 19 -5.16 -1.70 -7.37
N ALA A 20 -6.37 -2.26 -7.26
CA ALA A 20 -7.11 -2.78 -8.41
C ALA A 20 -7.40 -1.69 -9.46
N GLY A 21 -7.62 -0.45 -9.03
CA GLY A 21 -7.79 0.71 -9.91
C GLY A 21 -6.49 1.24 -10.52
N LEU A 22 -5.32 0.76 -10.11
CA LEU A 22 -4.03 1.05 -10.76
C LEU A 22 -3.65 -0.06 -11.74
N ASP A 23 -3.81 -1.30 -11.30
CA ASP A 23 -3.57 -2.51 -12.08
C ASP A 23 -4.38 -3.65 -11.45
N PRO A 24 -5.29 -4.31 -12.21
CA PRO A 24 -6.14 -5.37 -11.70
C PRO A 24 -5.36 -6.62 -11.25
N GLU A 25 -4.10 -6.78 -11.66
CA GLU A 25 -3.25 -7.91 -11.26
C GLU A 25 -2.62 -7.73 -9.87
N LEU A 26 -2.69 -6.51 -9.29
CA LEU A 26 -2.17 -6.23 -7.96
C LEU A 26 -3.07 -6.79 -6.86
N LYS A 27 -2.53 -7.71 -6.08
CA LYS A 27 -3.18 -8.31 -4.91
C LYS A 27 -2.62 -7.71 -3.63
N PHE A 28 -3.50 -7.27 -2.74
CA PHE A 28 -3.12 -6.93 -1.36
C PHE A 28 -2.89 -8.22 -0.57
N ILE A 29 -1.70 -8.38 0.02
CA ILE A 29 -1.34 -9.58 0.79
C ILE A 29 -1.44 -9.29 2.29
N GLU A 30 -0.66 -8.31 2.77
CA GLU A 30 -0.58 -8.00 4.20
C GLU A 30 -0.23 -6.52 4.45
N VAL A 31 -0.55 -6.05 5.65
CA VAL A 31 -0.05 -4.79 6.18
C VAL A 31 0.52 -4.94 7.59
N PHE A 32 1.64 -4.28 7.84
CA PHE A 32 2.32 -4.21 9.13
C PHE A 32 2.84 -2.80 9.41
N LEU A 33 3.16 -2.53 10.67
CA LEU A 33 3.95 -1.36 11.05
C LEU A 33 5.41 -1.77 11.14
N ASP A 34 6.31 -0.91 10.68
CA ASP A 34 7.73 -1.12 10.86
C ASP A 34 8.13 -0.98 12.34
N SER A 35 9.39 -1.33 12.65
CA SER A 35 9.90 -1.30 14.03
C SER A 35 9.87 0.10 14.67
N SER A 36 9.98 1.15 13.85
CA SER A 36 9.89 2.56 14.29
C SER A 36 8.44 2.98 14.58
N ARG A 37 7.46 2.26 14.03
CA ARG A 37 6.01 2.57 14.06
C ARG A 37 5.66 3.85 13.32
N GLU A 38 6.58 4.38 12.53
CA GLU A 38 6.38 5.57 11.69
C GLU A 38 5.90 5.17 10.30
N ASN A 39 6.22 3.95 9.86
CA ASN A 39 5.88 3.50 8.52
C ASN A 39 4.91 2.32 8.53
N LEU A 40 3.93 2.41 7.64
CA LEU A 40 3.06 1.34 7.23
C LEU A 40 3.69 0.58 6.06
N GLY A 41 4.12 -0.64 6.32
CA GLY A 41 4.58 -1.59 5.30
C GLY A 41 3.38 -2.33 4.72
N VAL A 42 3.15 -2.18 3.42
CA VAL A 42 2.08 -2.87 2.70
C VAL A 42 2.69 -3.84 1.71
N VAL A 43 2.39 -5.12 1.88
CA VAL A 43 2.80 -6.18 0.97
C VAL A 43 1.73 -6.32 -0.10
N VAL A 44 2.13 -6.10 -1.34
CA VAL A 44 1.31 -6.37 -2.52
C VAL A 44 2.03 -7.40 -3.40
N GLN A 45 1.27 -8.15 -4.18
CA GLN A 45 1.82 -9.14 -5.11
C GLN A 45 1.25 -8.86 -6.50
N LYS A 46 2.12 -8.83 -7.51
CA LYS A 46 1.73 -8.91 -8.91
C LYS A 46 2.32 -10.18 -9.48
N GLU A 47 1.49 -10.98 -10.15
CA GLU A 47 1.87 -12.33 -10.62
C GLU A 47 2.44 -13.15 -9.44
N ASP A 48 3.76 -13.32 -9.36
CA ASP A 48 4.46 -14.01 -8.26
C ASP A 48 5.54 -13.14 -7.58
N GLN A 49 5.57 -11.83 -7.88
CA GLN A 49 6.54 -10.92 -7.30
C GLN A 49 5.94 -10.19 -6.08
N PRO A 50 6.41 -10.50 -4.85
CA PRO A 50 6.03 -9.72 -3.67
C PRO A 50 6.75 -8.36 -3.69
N ILE A 51 5.98 -7.32 -3.42
CA ILE A 51 6.40 -5.93 -3.45
C ILE A 51 6.02 -5.29 -2.13
N ILE A 52 7.00 -4.69 -1.46
CA ILE A 52 6.76 -3.89 -0.26
C ILE A 52 6.64 -2.42 -0.65
N LEU A 53 5.47 -1.86 -0.37
CA LEU A 53 5.19 -0.43 -0.40
C LEU A 53 5.36 0.13 1.01
N ARG A 54 5.96 1.32 1.10
CA ARG A 54 6.15 2.04 2.36
C ARG A 54 5.34 3.32 2.34
N LEU A 55 4.46 3.47 3.33
CA LEU A 55 3.68 4.69 3.52
C LEU A 55 4.00 5.24 4.91
N ASP A 56 4.14 6.55 5.05
CA ASP A 56 4.18 7.17 6.38
C ASP A 56 2.83 6.95 7.05
N PHE A 57 2.83 6.33 8.23
CA PHE A 57 1.60 5.90 8.91
C PHE A 57 0.78 7.10 9.39
N VAL A 58 1.43 8.13 9.94
CA VAL A 58 0.76 9.32 10.45
C VAL A 58 0.11 10.08 9.29
N ARG A 59 0.85 10.25 8.20
CA ARG A 59 0.33 10.89 6.99
C ARG A 59 -0.74 10.04 6.32
N TYR A 60 -0.60 8.72 6.28
CA TYR A 60 -1.57 7.83 5.64
C TYR A 60 -3.00 8.02 6.17
N VAL A 61 -3.14 8.20 7.49
CA VAL A 61 -4.46 8.35 8.14
C VAL A 61 -5.20 9.60 7.62
N SER A 62 -4.48 10.69 7.36
CA SER A 62 -5.05 11.96 6.89
C SER A 62 -4.89 12.23 5.39
N MET A 63 -4.15 11.39 4.67
CA MET A 63 -3.84 11.58 3.26
C MET A 63 -5.11 11.45 2.40
N PRO A 64 -5.39 12.37 1.47
CA PRO A 64 -6.45 12.21 0.49
C PRO A 64 -6.23 11.00 -0.44
N GLU A 65 -7.30 10.43 -0.98
CA GLU A 65 -7.19 9.24 -1.86
C GLU A 65 -6.34 9.49 -3.12
N ALA A 66 -6.49 10.67 -3.75
CA ALA A 66 -5.70 11.03 -4.93
C ALA A 66 -4.19 11.09 -4.64
N GLU A 67 -3.80 11.65 -3.49
CA GLU A 67 -2.40 11.70 -3.06
C GLU A 67 -1.86 10.31 -2.72
N LEU A 68 -2.66 9.49 -2.03
CA LEU A 68 -2.33 8.11 -1.72
C LEU A 68 -2.10 7.31 -3.01
N ARG A 69 -2.98 7.47 -3.99
CA ARG A 69 -2.89 6.82 -5.29
C ARG A 69 -1.61 7.23 -6.02
N ALA A 70 -1.29 8.52 -6.04
CA ALA A 70 -0.06 9.01 -6.64
C ALA A 70 1.19 8.47 -5.92
N ALA A 71 1.18 8.41 -4.59
CA ALA A 71 2.28 7.89 -3.78
C ALA A 71 2.51 6.39 -4.02
N VAL A 72 1.44 5.60 -4.09
CA VAL A 72 1.48 4.16 -4.40
C VAL A 72 1.96 3.94 -5.84
N ALA A 73 1.37 4.63 -6.81
CA ALA A 73 1.74 4.51 -8.21
C ALA A 73 3.22 4.86 -8.44
N ARG A 74 3.72 5.93 -7.80
CA ARG A 74 5.14 6.31 -7.86
C ARG A 74 6.06 5.21 -7.35
N GLN A 75 5.72 4.55 -6.25
CA GLN A 75 6.51 3.44 -5.72
C GLN A 75 6.49 2.21 -6.62
N LEU A 76 5.33 1.89 -7.18
CA LEU A 76 5.20 0.77 -8.12
C LEU A 76 5.98 1.01 -9.41
N ARG A 77 5.96 2.23 -9.96
CA ARG A 77 6.78 2.63 -11.11
C ARG A 77 8.28 2.57 -10.82
N ALA A 78 8.71 3.07 -9.66
CA ALA A 78 10.11 2.99 -9.24
C ALA A 78 10.62 1.55 -9.08
N LYS A 79 9.70 0.58 -8.98
CA LYS A 79 9.98 -0.86 -8.88
C LYS A 79 9.68 -1.61 -10.19
N ASN A 80 9.42 -0.89 -11.29
CA ASN A 80 9.07 -1.43 -12.61
C ASN A 80 7.81 -2.33 -12.63
N ILE A 81 6.89 -2.13 -11.69
CA ILE A 81 5.62 -2.88 -11.63
C ILE A 81 4.54 -2.24 -12.51
N LEU A 82 4.52 -0.91 -12.53
CA LEU A 82 3.69 -0.11 -13.42
C LEU A 82 4.58 0.54 -14.49
N PRO A 83 4.05 0.78 -15.72
CA PRO A 83 4.78 1.53 -16.74
C PRO A 83 5.10 2.95 -16.27
N ALA A 84 6.21 3.50 -16.77
CA ALA A 84 6.57 4.89 -16.55
C ALA A 84 5.44 5.81 -17.03
N ALA A 85 5.21 6.91 -16.30
CA ALA A 85 4.14 7.86 -16.57
C ALA A 85 4.42 8.70 -17.81
#